data_AF-A0A1H8UPD4-F1
#
_entry.id   AF-A0A1H8UPD4-F1
#
_cell.length_a   1.000
_cell.length_b   1.000
_cell.length_c   1.000
_cell.angle_alpha   90.00
_cell.angle_beta   90.00
_cell.angle_gamma   90.00
#
_symmetry.space_group_name_H-M   'P 1'
#
loop_
_entity.id
_entity.type
_entity.pdbx_description
1 polymer ?
#
loop_
_entity_poly.entity_id
_entity_poly.type
_entity_poly.pdbx_seq_one_letter_code
_entity_poly.pdbx_strand_id
1 'polypeptide(L)' 'MGTAEIRERLHEYIRFADDKKVQAIYTMVESEIVEELNLWEDQDFLNEMKDRVDEYESGRAEIVSFEDFKKNIRNR' A
#
# COMPACT_ATOMS: atom_id res chain seq x y z
N MET A 1 7.22 -12.07 27.10
CA MET A 1 7.40 -11.39 25.80
C MET A 1 6.08 -11.44 25.06
N GLY A 2 5.48 -10.28 24.82
CA GLY A 2 4.20 -10.17 24.11
C GLY A 2 4.41 -9.99 22.60
N THR A 3 3.36 -10.19 21.81
CA THR A 3 3.40 -10.00 20.34
C THR A 3 3.79 -8.58 19.93
N ALA A 4 3.41 -7.57 20.73
CA ALA A 4 3.83 -6.18 20.53
C ALA A 4 5.37 -6.02 20.63
N GLU A 5 5.98 -6.62 21.65
CA GLU A 5 7.43 -6.60 21.86
C GLU A 5 8.19 -7.36 20.76
N ILE A 6 7.62 -8.47 20.27
CA ILE A 6 8.18 -9.22 19.13
C ILE A 6 8.14 -8.37 17.86
N ARG A 7 7.02 -7.68 17.60
CA ARG A 7 6.83 -6.82 16.43
C ARG A 7 7.82 -5.66 16.41
N GLU A 8 8.02 -5.00 17.54
CA GLU A 8 8.98 -3.91 17.68
C GLU A 8 10.41 -4.38 17.35
N ARG A 9 10.84 -5.51 17.91
CA ARG A 9 12.18 -6.08 17.66
C ARG A 9 12.38 -6.50 16.20
N LEU A 10 11.36 -7.06 15.55
CA LEU A 10 11.43 -7.41 14.13
C LEU A 10 11.58 -6.15 13.25
N HIS A 11 10.84 -5.08 13.56
CA HIS A 11 10.98 -3.80 12.85
C HIS A 11 12.39 -3.22 13.00
N GLU A 12 12.94 -3.20 14.22
CA GLU A 12 14.32 -2.73 14.44
C GLU A 12 15.35 -3.59 13.72
N TYR A 13 15.19 -4.91 13.74
CA TYR A 13 16.10 -5.81 13.05
C TYR A 13 16.11 -5.57 11.54
N ILE A 14 14.94 -5.50 10.91
CA ILE A 14 14.81 -5.28 9.46
C ILE A 14 15.44 -3.94 9.06
N ARG A 15 15.32 -2.89 9.89
CA ARG A 15 15.88 -1.56 9.62
C ARG A 15 17.41 -1.57 9.42
N PHE A 16 18.13 -2.46 10.10
CA PHE A 16 19.60 -2.51 10.07
C PHE A 16 20.16 -3.78 9.42
N ALA A 17 19.29 -4.70 8.99
CA ALA A 17 19.69 -5.92 8.31
C ALA A 17 20.30 -5.62 6.94
N ASP A 18 21.30 -6.41 6.55
CA ASP A 18 21.83 -6.36 5.19
C ASP A 18 20.86 -6.97 4.18
N ASP A 19 21.05 -6.63 2.90
CA ASP A 19 20.16 -7.06 1.81
C ASP A 19 19.94 -8.57 1.76
N LYS A 20 20.97 -9.38 2.08
CA LYS A 20 20.85 -10.84 2.07
C LYS A 20 19.89 -11.33 3.15
N LYS A 21 19.96 -10.75 4.35
CA LYS A 21 19.05 -11.07 5.46
C LYS A 21 17.64 -10.58 5.19
N VAL A 22 17.48 -9.38 4.63
CA VAL A 22 16.17 -8.84 4.24
C VAL A 22 15.51 -9.76 3.20
N GLN A 23 16.25 -10.17 2.18
CA GLN A 23 15.76 -11.08 1.15
C GLN A 23 15.36 -12.44 1.73
N ALA A 24 16.19 -13.01 2.62
CA ALA A 24 15.87 -14.28 3.26
C ALA A 24 14.58 -14.20 4.10
N ILE A 25 14.40 -13.12 4.88
CA ILE A 25 13.17 -12.89 5.64
C ILE A 25 11.97 -12.77 4.70
N TYR A 26 12.07 -11.95 3.66
CA TYR A 26 11.00 -11.75 2.69
C TYR A 26 10.59 -13.09 2.05
N THR A 27 11.53 -13.90 1.57
CA THR A 27 11.23 -15.23 1.00
C THR A 27 10.52 -16.17 2.00
N MET A 28 10.77 -16.06 3.30
CA MET A 28 10.09 -16.90 4.29
C MET A 28 8.62 -16.57 4.49
N VAL A 29 8.22 -15.31 4.25
CA VAL A 29 6.86 -14.81 4.49
C VAL A 29 6.20 -14.27 3.22
N GLU A 30 6.83 -14.43 2.06
CA GLU A 30 6.40 -13.85 0.79
C GLU A 30 4.96 -14.27 0.44
N SER A 31 4.62 -15.55 0.61
CA SER A 31 3.26 -16.03 0.34
C SER A 31 2.22 -15.38 1.24
N GLU A 32 2.53 -15.16 2.52
CA GLU A 32 1.63 -14.53 3.49
C GLU A 32 1.46 -13.02 3.20
N ILE A 33 2.54 -12.35 2.78
CA ILE A 33 2.51 -10.92 2.38
C ILE A 33 1.69 -10.73 1.09
N VAL A 34 1.88 -11.61 0.11
CA VAL A 34 1.20 -11.53 -1.18
C VAL A 34 -0.30 -11.87 -1.04
N GLU A 35 -0.66 -12.84 -0.19
CA GLU A 35 -2.05 -13.18 0.10
C GLU A 35 -2.82 -12.03 0.77
N GLU A 36 -2.19 -11.22 1.64
CA GLU A 36 -2.87 -10.11 2.34
C GLU A 36 -3.19 -8.89 1.43
N LEU A 37 -2.56 -8.76 0.25
CA LEU A 37 -2.65 -7.57 -0.60
C LEU A 37 -2.69 -7.88 -2.11
N ASN A 38 -3.30 -8.99 -2.53
CA ASN A 38 -3.41 -9.29 -3.96
C ASN A 38 -4.52 -8.48 -4.66
N LEU A 39 -4.40 -7.15 -4.64
CA LEU A 39 -5.25 -6.22 -5.37
C LEU A 39 -5.23 -6.47 -6.89
N TRP A 40 -4.24 -7.21 -7.38
CA TRP A 40 -4.12 -7.62 -8.79
C TRP A 40 -5.04 -8.79 -9.15
N GLU A 41 -5.62 -9.47 -8.17
CA GLU A 41 -6.66 -10.49 -8.35
C GLU A 41 -8.05 -9.98 -7.94
N ASP A 42 -8.13 -8.87 -7.21
CA ASP A 42 -9.37 -8.21 -6.82
C ASP A 42 -10.03 -7.52 -8.03
N GLN A 43 -11.04 -8.19 -8.61
CA GLN A 43 -11.76 -7.67 -9.77
C GLN A 43 -12.52 -6.38 -9.47
N ASP A 44 -13.02 -6.18 -8.25
CA ASP A 44 -13.76 -4.97 -7.91
C ASP A 44 -12.79 -3.77 -7.87
N PHE A 45 -11.61 -3.95 -7.29
CA PHE A 45 -10.54 -2.96 -7.32
C PHE A 45 -10.07 -2.65 -8.74
N LEU A 46 -9.84 -3.69 -9.56
CA LEU A 46 -9.40 -3.51 -10.95
C LEU A 46 -10.44 -2.78 -11.80
N ASN A 47 -11.73 -3.09 -11.62
CA ASN A 47 -12.82 -2.42 -12.31
C ASN A 47 -12.92 -0.95 -11.88
N GLU A 48 -12.83 -0.64 -10.59
CA GLU A 48 -12.81 0.74 -10.11
C GLU A 48 -11.64 1.54 -10.70
N MET A 49 -10.44 0.95 -10.72
CA MET A 49 -9.26 1.58 -11.29
C MET A 49 -9.41 1.83 -12.80
N LYS A 50 -10.00 0.88 -13.53
CA LYS A 50 -10.31 1.04 -14.94
C LYS A 50 -11.31 2.18 -15.16
N ASP A 51 -12.41 2.20 -14.42
CA ASP A 51 -13.44 3.24 -14.56
C ASP A 51 -12.88 4.63 -14.28
N ARG A 52 -12.02 4.78 -13.26
CA ARG A 52 -11.33 6.05 -12.95
C ARG A 52 -10.41 6.52 -14.09
N VAL A 53 -9.71 5.60 -14.75
CA VAL A 53 -8.89 5.92 -15.92
C VAL A 53 -9.78 6.35 -17.09
N ASP A 54 -10.85 5.61 -17.37
CA ASP A 54 -11.78 5.91 -18.47
C ASP A 54 -12.48 7.28 -18.23
N GLU A 55 -12.81 7.63 -16.99
CA GLU A 55 -13.34 8.95 -16.61
C GLU A 55 -12.32 10.07 -16.81
N TYR A 56 -11.05 9.82 -16.46
CA TYR A 56 -9.97 10.78 -16.65
C TYR A 56 -9.71 11.04 -18.14
N GLU A 57 -9.56 9.98 -18.93
CA GLU A 57 -9.29 10.08 -20.37
C GLU A 57 -10.45 10.70 -21.15
N SER A 58 -11.69 10.47 -20.70
CA SER A 58 -12.87 11.09 -21.29
C SER A 58 -13.12 12.53 -20.82
N GLY A 59 -12.32 13.05 -19.87
CA GLY A 59 -12.47 14.39 -19.31
C GLY A 59 -13.69 14.55 -18.40
N ARG A 60 -14.31 13.46 -17.95
CA ARG A 60 -15.43 13.46 -17.00
C ARG A 60 -14.97 13.46 -15.55
N ALA A 61 -13.74 13.06 -15.28
CA ALA A 61 -13.19 13.04 -13.94
C ALA A 61 -13.18 14.43 -13.31
N GLU A 62 -13.67 14.52 -12.07
CA GLU A 62 -13.51 15.73 -11.26
C GLU A 62 -12.10 15.74 -10.65
N ILE A 63 -11.20 16.54 -11.24
CA ILE A 63 -9.81 16.64 -10.81
C ILE A 63 -9.64 17.95 -10.04
N VAL A 64 -9.23 17.86 -8.78
CA VAL A 64 -8.88 19.03 -7.97
C VAL A 64 -7.38 19.25 -7.95
N SER A 65 -6.96 20.52 -7.82
CA SER A 65 -5.55 20.83 -7.59
C SER A 65 -5.11 20.28 -6.22
N PHE A 66 -3.83 19.93 -6.10
CA PHE A 66 -3.28 19.44 -4.83
C PHE A 66 -3.41 20.48 -3.70
N GLU A 67 -3.34 21.77 -4.04
CA GLU A 67 -3.52 22.86 -3.06
C GLU A 67 -4.97 22.98 -2.59
N ASP A 68 -5.95 22.82 -3.48
CA ASP A 68 -7.37 22.84 -3.08
C ASP A 68 -7.76 21.58 -2.30
N PHE A 69 -7.19 20.43 -2.67
CA PHE A 69 -7.31 19.20 -1.89
C PHE A 69 -6.83 19.38 -0.45
N LYS A 70 -5.64 19.97 -0.24
CA LYS A 70 -5.11 20.26 1.11
C LYS A 70 -6.02 21.19 1.91
N LYS A 71 -6.57 22.23 1.28
CA LYS A 71 -7.53 23.14 1.93
C LYS A 71 -8.78 22.40 2.40
N ASN A 72 -9.31 21.49 1.58
CA ASN A 72 -10.50 20.70 1.91
C ASN A 72 -10.27 19.73 3.07
N ILE A 73 -9.07 19.14 3.19
CA ILE A 73 -8.73 18.29 4.35
C ILE A 73 -8.63 19.12 5.64
N ARG A 74 -8.03 20.31 5.57
CA ARG A 74 -7.81 21.16 6.75
C ARG A 74 -9.10 21.74 7.34
N ASN A 75 -10.17 21.80 6.56
CA ASN A 75 -11.47 22.33 6.96
C ASN A 75 -12.48 21.24 7.39
N ARG A 76 -12.06 19.97 7.44
CA ARG A 76 -12.82 18.85 8.03
C ARG A 76 -12.42 18.62 9.48
#